data_AF-A0A2D8CBL7-F1
#
_entry.id   AF-A0A2D8CBL7-F1
#
_cell.length_a   1.000
_cell.length_b   1.000
_cell.length_c   1.000
_cell.angle_alpha   90.00
_cell.angle_beta   90.00
_cell.angle_gamma   90.00
#
_symmetry.space_group_name_H-M   'P 1'
#
loop_
_entity.id
_entity.type
_entity.pdbx_description
1 polymer ?
#
loop_
_entity_poly.entity_id
_entity_poly.type
_entity_poly.pdbx_seq_one_letter_code
_entity_poly.pdbx_strand_id
1 'polypeptide(L)'
;MKITKEELSSLINEEADILMKEEALLEHLQHGAVLEDGTPVCEACLFETISPALCECPDLIPEAEYRGRKVKLNKIMRGDVKKFKVFVKDPKTGKIKKVNFGHGGKSAKRKGEKTMRIRKSNPKARKNFRARHNCDNPGPKTKARYWACRTW
;
A
#
# COMPACT_ATOMS: atom_id res chain seq x y z
N MET A 1 29.10 8.79 -13.77
CA MET A 1 28.88 7.37 -13.44
C MET A 1 29.11 6.58 -14.72
N LYS A 2 29.98 5.57 -14.73
CA LYS A 2 30.21 4.74 -15.93
C LYS A 2 29.29 3.54 -15.82
N ILE A 3 28.37 3.37 -16.75
CA ILE A 3 27.45 2.23 -16.83
C ILE A 3 28.00 1.22 -17.83
N THR A 4 27.90 -0.06 -17.53
CA THR A 4 28.30 -1.12 -18.47
C THR A 4 27.25 -1.28 -19.56
N LYS A 5 27.65 -1.86 -20.70
CA LYS A 5 26.74 -2.11 -21.83
C LYS A 5 25.59 -3.07 -21.43
N GLU A 6 25.88 -4.00 -20.54
CA GLU A 6 24.92 -4.97 -20.00
C GLU A 6 23.89 -4.27 -19.10
N GLU A 7 24.35 -3.41 -18.18
CA GLU A 7 23.46 -2.61 -17.32
C GLU A 7 22.60 -1.62 -18.12
N LEU A 8 23.16 -1.03 -19.18
CA LEU A 8 22.38 -0.16 -20.07
C LEU A 8 21.32 -0.98 -20.82
N SER A 9 21.67 -2.17 -21.31
CA SER A 9 20.72 -3.05 -21.99
C SER A 9 19.62 -3.57 -21.07
N SER A 10 19.93 -3.86 -19.80
CA SER A 10 18.92 -4.28 -18.83
C SER A 10 17.96 -3.13 -18.50
N LEU A 11 18.48 -1.91 -18.33
CA LEU A 11 17.64 -0.73 -18.11
C LEU A 11 16.73 -0.43 -19.29
N ILE A 12 17.26 -0.53 -20.53
CA ILE A 12 16.46 -0.35 -21.74
C ILE A 12 15.35 -1.40 -21.83
N ASN A 13 15.65 -2.66 -21.50
CA ASN A 13 14.66 -3.73 -21.55
C ASN A 13 13.58 -3.59 -20.46
N GLU A 14 13.96 -3.19 -19.24
CA GLU A 14 12.98 -2.92 -18.16
C GLU A 14 12.08 -1.73 -18.53
N GLU A 15 12.65 -0.65 -19.05
CA GLU A 15 11.88 0.53 -19.44
C GLU A 15 10.96 0.26 -20.64
N ALA A 16 11.45 -0.54 -21.61
CA ALA A 16 10.63 -0.97 -22.74
C ALA A 16 9.49 -1.90 -22.31
N ASP A 17 9.71 -2.80 -21.36
CA ASP A 17 8.67 -3.68 -20.82
C ASP A 17 7.60 -2.89 -20.03
N ILE A 18 8.01 -1.82 -19.33
CA ILE A 18 7.08 -0.88 -18.69
C ILE A 18 6.25 -0.14 -19.76
N LEU A 19 6.91 0.39 -20.79
CA LEU A 19 6.24 1.12 -21.88
C LEU A 19 5.22 0.23 -22.61
N MET A 20 5.61 -1.01 -22.94
CA MET A 20 4.75 -2.00 -23.61
C MET A 20 3.55 -2.42 -22.72
N LYS A 21 3.74 -2.50 -21.40
CA LYS A 21 2.64 -2.78 -20.46
C LYS A 21 1.69 -1.60 -20.31
N GLU A 22 2.22 -0.38 -20.32
CA GLU A 22 1.41 0.84 -20.28
C GLU A 22 0.60 0.98 -21.58
N GLU A 23 1.20 0.68 -22.73
CA GLU A 23 0.52 0.63 -24.03
C GLU A 23 -0.55 -0.47 -24.08
N ALA A 24 -0.27 -1.68 -23.58
CA ALA A 24 -1.25 -2.76 -23.47
C ALA A 24 -2.42 -2.40 -22.54
N LEU A 25 -2.15 -1.67 -21.45
CA LEU A 25 -3.18 -1.16 -20.55
C LEU A 25 -4.01 -0.06 -21.23
N LEU A 26 -3.37 0.80 -22.03
CA LEU A 26 -4.03 1.81 -22.85
C LEU A 26 -4.92 1.19 -23.92
N GLU A 27 -4.51 0.07 -24.52
CA GLU A 27 -5.30 -0.66 -25.51
C GLU A 27 -6.61 -1.20 -24.90
N HIS A 28 -6.55 -1.71 -23.67
CA HIS A 28 -7.73 -2.14 -22.91
C HIS A 28 -8.59 -0.98 -22.38
N LEU A 29 -8.03 0.23 -22.36
CA LEU A 29 -8.70 1.47 -21.96
C LEU A 29 -9.04 2.36 -23.15
N GLN A 30 -8.93 1.84 -24.39
CA GLN A 30 -9.31 2.57 -25.59
C GLN A 30 -10.74 3.09 -25.47
N HIS A 31 -10.96 4.27 -26.06
CA HIS A 31 -12.25 4.94 -26.12
C HIS A 31 -13.38 3.94 -26.43
N GLY A 32 -14.26 3.72 -25.45
CA GLY A 32 -15.42 2.85 -25.60
C GLY A 32 -15.29 1.46 -24.97
N ALA A 33 -14.31 1.21 -24.10
CA ALA A 33 -14.33 0.00 -23.27
C ALA A 33 -15.65 -0.10 -22.49
N VAL A 34 -16.27 -1.29 -22.50
CA VAL A 34 -17.58 -1.55 -21.90
C VAL A 34 -17.47 -2.71 -20.91
N LEU A 35 -18.07 -2.59 -19.73
CA LEU A 35 -18.19 -3.70 -18.78
C LEU A 35 -19.13 -4.79 -19.34
N GLU A 36 -19.10 -5.99 -18.75
CA GLU A 36 -19.94 -7.13 -19.20
C GLU A 36 -21.45 -6.81 -19.19
N ASP A 37 -21.87 -5.81 -18.42
CA ASP A 37 -23.26 -5.34 -18.33
C ASP A 37 -23.61 -4.24 -19.34
N GLY A 38 -22.70 -3.90 -20.27
CA GLY A 38 -22.94 -2.85 -21.26
C GLY A 38 -22.64 -1.44 -20.76
N THR A 39 -22.12 -1.27 -19.53
CA THR A 39 -21.77 0.04 -18.99
C THR A 39 -20.49 0.57 -19.63
N PRO A 40 -20.50 1.74 -20.31
CA PRO A 40 -19.29 2.33 -20.85
C PRO A 40 -18.36 2.78 -19.72
N VAL A 41 -17.10 2.37 -19.79
CA VAL A 41 -16.04 2.82 -18.91
C VAL A 41 -15.65 4.22 -19.36
N CYS A 42 -16.15 5.25 -18.66
CA CYS A 42 -15.72 6.62 -18.92
C CYS A 42 -14.26 6.79 -18.50
N GLU A 43 -13.39 6.95 -19.50
CA GLU A 43 -11.96 7.20 -19.33
C GLU A 43 -11.72 8.42 -18.41
N ALA A 44 -12.52 9.47 -18.58
CA ALA A 44 -12.50 10.65 -17.70
C ALA A 44 -12.82 10.30 -16.24
N CYS A 45 -13.82 9.45 -15.98
CA CYS A 45 -14.15 9.05 -14.61
C CYS A 45 -13.07 8.12 -14.02
N LEU A 46 -12.45 7.29 -14.85
CA LEU A 46 -11.35 6.45 -14.43
C LEU A 46 -10.15 7.32 -14.04
N PHE A 47 -9.83 8.35 -14.83
CA PHE A 47 -8.80 9.32 -14.50
C PHE A 47 -9.11 10.11 -13.21
N GLU A 48 -10.36 10.54 -13.03
CA GLU A 48 -10.83 11.15 -11.77
C GLU A 48 -10.71 10.21 -10.56
N THR A 49 -10.74 8.89 -10.76
CA THR A 49 -10.58 7.90 -9.68
C THR A 49 -9.11 7.55 -9.43
N ILE A 50 -8.30 7.44 -10.49
CA ILE A 50 -6.89 7.05 -10.43
C ILE A 50 -6.02 8.22 -9.93
N SER A 51 -6.27 9.44 -10.40
CA SER A 51 -5.49 10.64 -10.04
C SER A 51 -5.41 10.86 -8.52
N PRO A 52 -6.52 10.80 -7.77
CA PRO A 52 -6.54 10.73 -6.30
C PRO A 52 -5.72 9.62 -5.67
N ALA A 53 -5.78 8.42 -6.25
CA ALA A 53 -5.11 7.23 -5.72
C ALA A 53 -3.59 7.32 -5.88
N LEU A 54 -3.13 8.02 -6.93
CA LEU A 54 -1.71 8.21 -7.24
C LEU A 54 -1.06 9.33 -6.42
N CYS A 55 -1.81 10.38 -6.07
CA CYS A 55 -1.24 11.58 -5.41
C CYS A 55 -1.02 11.46 -3.89
N GLU A 56 -1.41 10.35 -3.25
CA GLU A 56 -1.46 10.20 -1.77
C GLU A 56 -2.13 11.40 -1.06
N CYS A 57 -3.10 12.05 -1.71
CA CYS A 57 -3.75 13.24 -1.20
C CYS A 57 -4.57 12.95 0.07
N PRO A 58 -4.39 13.69 1.19
CA PRO A 58 -5.08 13.45 2.46
C PRO A 58 -6.61 13.59 2.39
N ASP A 59 -7.11 14.33 1.40
CA ASP A 59 -8.52 14.71 1.28
C ASP A 59 -9.37 13.66 0.53
N LEU A 60 -8.72 12.67 -0.10
CA LEU A 60 -9.37 11.55 -0.79
C LEU A 60 -9.26 10.24 0.00
N ILE A 61 -9.00 10.33 1.31
CA ILE A 61 -8.97 9.14 2.17
C ILE A 61 -10.41 8.62 2.30
N PRO A 62 -10.73 7.41 1.80
CA PRO A 62 -12.09 6.92 1.86
C PRO A 62 -12.50 6.75 3.33
N GLU A 63 -13.61 7.40 3.69
CA GLU A 63 -14.23 7.24 4.98
C GLU A 63 -15.12 6.00 4.96
N ALA A 64 -15.17 5.27 6.07
CA ALA A 64 -16.06 4.13 6.21
C ALA A 64 -16.57 4.03 7.64
N GLU A 65 -17.66 3.29 7.82
CA GLU A 65 -18.17 3.00 9.15
C GLU A 65 -17.56 1.71 9.70
N TYR A 66 -17.03 1.78 10.92
CA TYR A 66 -16.55 0.63 11.67
C TYR A 66 -17.16 0.64 13.07
N ARG A 67 -18.08 -0.29 13.33
CA ARG A 67 -18.79 -0.45 14.61
C ARG A 67 -19.46 0.85 15.08
N GLY A 68 -20.27 1.50 14.24
CA GLY A 68 -20.99 2.73 14.60
C GLY A 68 -20.14 4.00 14.56
N ARG A 69 -18.93 3.96 13.99
CA ARG A 69 -18.00 5.11 13.97
C ARG A 69 -17.40 5.32 12.61
N LYS A 70 -17.38 6.57 12.14
CA LYS A 70 -16.63 6.97 10.95
C LYS A 70 -15.13 6.80 11.20
N VAL A 71 -14.45 6.12 10.29
CA VAL A 71 -13.01 5.86 10.32
C VAL A 71 -12.38 6.15 8.96
N LYS A 72 -11.14 6.64 8.99
CA LYS A 72 -10.33 6.89 7.79
C LYS A 72 -9.65 5.59 7.36
N LEU A 73 -9.94 5.12 6.14
CA LEU A 73 -9.34 3.89 5.61
C LEU A 73 -7.90 4.10 5.15
N ASN A 74 -7.10 3.04 5.19
CA ASN A 74 -5.69 2.99 4.75
C ASN A 74 -4.74 4.01 5.41
N LYS A 75 -5.22 4.80 6.38
CA LYS A 75 -4.43 5.75 7.16
C LYS A 75 -3.86 5.07 8.39
N ILE A 76 -2.53 5.09 8.52
CA ILE A 76 -1.84 4.60 9.71
C ILE A 76 -2.09 5.59 10.87
N MET A 77 -2.61 5.08 11.98
CA MET A 77 -2.92 5.84 13.19
C MET A 77 -2.21 5.23 14.40
N ARG A 78 -2.11 5.99 15.51
CA ARG A 78 -1.66 5.42 16.78
C ARG A 78 -2.65 4.37 17.29
N GLY A 79 -2.10 3.22 17.67
CA GLY A 79 -2.87 2.06 18.11
C GLY A 79 -3.09 2.03 19.62
N ASP A 80 -4.13 1.29 20.00
CA ASP A 80 -4.52 0.99 21.38
C ASP A 80 -3.88 -0.32 21.86
N VAL A 81 -3.98 -1.39 21.05
CA VAL A 81 -3.44 -2.71 21.39
C VAL A 81 -1.97 -2.83 21.03
N LYS A 82 -1.62 -2.43 19.81
CA LYS A 82 -0.25 -2.38 19.28
C LYS A 82 0.17 -0.93 19.09
N LYS A 83 1.39 -0.68 18.60
CA LYS A 83 1.91 0.68 18.40
C LYS A 83 1.06 1.49 17.40
N PHE A 84 0.64 0.83 16.32
CA PHE A 84 -0.15 1.44 15.27
C PHE A 84 -1.41 0.62 14.98
N LYS A 85 -2.40 1.29 14.41
CA LYS A 85 -3.61 0.68 13.87
C LYS A 85 -3.90 1.27 12.49
N VAL A 86 -4.62 0.51 11.67
CA VAL A 86 -5.13 0.95 10.37
C VAL A 86 -6.44 0.23 10.08
N PHE A 87 -7.37 0.94 9.45
CA PHE A 87 -8.61 0.35 8.96
C PHE A 87 -8.48 0.07 7.48
N VAL A 88 -8.84 -1.14 7.06
CA VAL A 88 -8.72 -1.59 5.67
C VAL A 88 -10.00 -2.24 5.24
N LYS A 89 -10.44 -1.98 4.01
CA LYS A 89 -11.51 -2.75 3.39
C LYS A 89 -10.93 -4.08 2.93
N ASP A 90 -11.52 -5.19 3.36
CA ASP A 90 -11.13 -6.50 2.87
C ASP A 90 -11.72 -6.71 1.47
N PRO A 91 -10.90 -6.90 0.42
CA PRO A 91 -11.42 -7.05 -0.94
C PRO A 91 -12.29 -8.29 -1.10
N LYS A 92 -12.09 -9.34 -0.28
CA LYS A 92 -12.85 -10.60 -0.39
C LYS A 92 -14.25 -10.50 0.21
N THR A 93 -14.42 -9.66 1.25
CA THR A 93 -15.69 -9.62 2.02
C THR A 93 -16.36 -8.25 1.99
N GLY A 94 -15.70 -7.23 1.46
CA GLY A 94 -16.14 -5.83 1.50
C GLY A 94 -16.13 -5.20 2.91
N LYS A 95 -15.91 -5.99 3.97
CA LYS A 95 -15.98 -5.54 5.37
C LYS A 95 -14.73 -4.76 5.77
N ILE A 96 -14.92 -3.77 6.64
CA ILE A 96 -13.82 -3.02 7.24
C ILE A 96 -13.18 -3.83 8.36
N LYS A 97 -11.87 -4.03 8.25
CA LYS A 97 -11.03 -4.71 9.25
C LYS A 97 -10.11 -3.71 9.92
N LYS A 98 -10.02 -3.79 11.25
CA LYS A 98 -9.01 -3.09 12.05
C LYS A 98 -7.76 -3.96 12.18
N VAL A 99 -6.65 -3.52 11.60
CA VAL A 99 -5.34 -4.19 11.70
C VAL A 99 -4.48 -3.46 12.71
N ASN A 100 -4.01 -4.17 13.75
CA ASN A 100 -3.09 -3.64 14.76
C ASN A 100 -1.69 -4.17 14.49
N PHE A 101 -0.67 -3.29 14.46
CA PHE A 101 0.70 -3.68 14.10
C PHE A 101 1.76 -2.84 14.81
N GLY A 102 3.01 -3.30 14.75
CA GLY A 102 4.16 -2.68 15.40
C GLY A 102 4.25 -3.00 16.89
N HIS A 103 5.48 -2.99 17.41
CA HIS A 103 5.75 -3.26 18.82
C HIS A 103 5.44 -2.03 19.69
N GLY A 104 4.47 -2.15 20.61
CA GLY A 104 4.05 -1.07 21.49
C GLY A 104 2.61 -1.24 21.98
N GLY A 105 2.04 -0.16 22.53
CA GLY A 105 0.67 -0.13 23.03
C GLY A 105 0.46 -1.01 24.27
N LYS A 106 -0.80 -1.36 24.55
CA LYS A 106 -1.15 -2.24 25.69
C LYS A 106 -0.42 -3.59 25.63
N SER A 107 -0.14 -4.11 24.42
CA SER A 107 0.56 -5.38 24.24
C SER A 107 1.99 -5.38 24.78
N ALA A 108 2.73 -4.28 24.62
CA ALA A 108 4.09 -4.16 25.17
C ALA A 108 4.04 -3.89 26.68
N LYS A 109 3.14 -3.00 27.11
CA LYS A 109 2.94 -2.68 28.53
C LYS A 109 2.62 -3.93 29.36
N ARG A 110 1.74 -4.82 28.86
CA ARG A 110 1.39 -6.08 29.53
C ARG A 110 2.60 -7.01 29.72
N LYS A 111 3.62 -6.89 28.88
CA LYS A 111 4.87 -7.65 28.96
C LYS A 111 5.97 -6.93 29.75
N GLY A 112 5.69 -5.76 30.33
CA GLY A 112 6.72 -4.91 30.95
C GLY A 112 7.66 -4.24 29.96
N GLU A 113 7.36 -4.28 28.66
CA GLU A 113 8.23 -3.78 27.59
C GLU A 113 7.90 -2.32 27.23
N LYS A 114 8.93 -1.51 26.96
CA LYS A 114 8.76 -0.15 26.43
C LYS A 114 8.41 -0.20 24.93
N THR A 115 7.64 0.80 24.46
CA THR A 115 7.33 0.91 23.03
C THR A 115 8.58 1.21 22.22
N MET A 116 8.98 0.29 21.35
CA MET A 116 10.20 0.39 20.54
C MET A 116 10.10 1.50 19.50
N ARG A 117 11.23 2.19 19.23
CA ARG A 117 11.37 3.22 18.18
C ARG A 117 12.10 2.65 16.96
N ILE A 118 11.61 3.00 15.77
CA ILE A 118 12.24 2.64 14.49
C ILE A 118 13.40 3.60 14.23
N ARG A 119 14.55 3.07 13.80
CA ARG A 119 15.73 3.86 13.42
C ARG A 119 15.69 4.19 11.93
N LYS A 120 14.78 5.08 11.51
CA LYS A 120 14.52 5.39 10.09
C LYS A 120 15.75 5.89 9.33
N SER A 121 16.61 6.66 9.98
CA SER A 121 17.85 7.19 9.38
C SER A 121 18.96 6.15 9.21
N ASN A 122 18.80 4.93 9.73
CA ASN A 122 19.82 3.88 9.63
C ASN A 122 19.46 2.89 8.50
N PRO A 123 20.13 2.95 7.33
CA PRO A 123 19.80 2.09 6.19
C PRO A 123 20.06 0.61 6.47
N LYS A 124 21.07 0.27 7.27
CA LYS A 124 21.37 -1.12 7.67
C LYS A 124 20.24 -1.71 8.53
N ALA A 125 19.68 -0.91 9.44
CA ALA A 125 18.52 -1.34 10.24
C ALA A 125 17.29 -1.58 9.36
N ARG A 126 17.04 -0.71 8.37
CA ARG A 126 15.96 -0.89 7.39
C ARG A 126 16.16 -2.16 6.56
N LYS A 127 17.35 -2.38 5.98
CA LYS A 127 17.69 -3.59 5.22
C LYS A 127 17.46 -4.86 6.05
N ASN A 128 17.97 -4.89 7.29
CA ASN A 128 17.83 -6.03 8.19
C ASN A 128 16.37 -6.27 8.62
N PHE A 129 15.59 -5.21 8.79
CA PHE A 129 14.16 -5.36 9.07
C PHE A 129 13.45 -5.99 7.88
N ARG A 130 13.67 -5.44 6.67
CA ARG A 130 13.05 -5.90 5.43
C ARG A 130 13.37 -7.36 5.13
N ALA A 131 14.62 -7.78 5.29
CA ALA A 131 15.05 -9.16 5.10
C ALA A 131 14.34 -10.12 6.07
N ARG A 132 14.35 -9.83 7.38
CA ARG A 132 13.71 -10.70 8.39
C ARG A 132 12.19 -10.76 8.28
N HIS A 133 11.57 -9.79 7.63
CA HIS A 133 10.12 -9.70 7.51
C HIS A 133 9.63 -10.00 6.09
N ASN A 134 10.50 -10.43 5.17
CA ASN A 134 10.17 -10.67 3.76
C ASN A 134 9.31 -9.53 3.18
N CYS A 135 9.82 -8.30 3.29
CA CYS A 135 9.07 -7.11 2.86
C CYS A 135 8.94 -6.95 1.35
N ASP A 136 9.57 -7.84 0.57
CA ASP A 136 9.45 -7.87 -0.88
C ASP A 136 8.17 -8.59 -1.30
N ASN A 137 7.69 -9.56 -0.49
CA ASN A 137 6.35 -10.12 -0.60
C ASN A 137 5.59 -10.06 0.75
N PRO A 138 5.18 -8.86 1.19
CA PRO A 138 4.64 -8.66 2.53
C PRO A 138 3.19 -9.14 2.69
N GLY A 139 2.53 -9.57 1.61
CA GLY A 139 1.14 -10.04 1.59
C GLY A 139 0.11 -8.90 1.54
N PRO A 140 -1.19 -9.21 1.69
CA PRO A 140 -2.26 -8.22 1.46
C PRO A 140 -2.36 -7.18 2.58
N LYS A 141 -3.01 -6.04 2.28
CA LYS A 141 -3.33 -4.94 3.22
C LYS A 141 -4.09 -5.41 4.48
N THR A 142 -4.73 -6.57 4.45
CA THR A 142 -5.40 -7.13 5.63
C THR A 142 -4.44 -7.74 6.66
N LYS A 143 -3.14 -7.85 6.36
CA LYS A 143 -2.13 -8.42 7.25
C LYS A 143 -1.23 -7.35 7.86
N ALA A 144 -0.83 -7.57 9.12
CA ALA A 144 0.04 -6.64 9.85
C ALA A 144 1.43 -6.47 9.22
N ARG A 145 1.94 -7.50 8.53
CA ARG A 145 3.25 -7.50 7.86
C ARG A 145 3.34 -6.44 6.76
N TYR A 146 2.31 -6.34 5.91
CA TYR A 146 2.18 -5.28 4.90
C TYR A 146 2.42 -3.89 5.51
N TRP A 147 1.68 -3.58 6.58
CA TRP A 147 1.77 -2.27 7.22
C TRP A 147 3.08 -2.06 7.97
N ALA A 148 3.64 -3.09 8.59
CA ALA A 148 4.95 -3.01 9.22
C ALA A 148 6.04 -2.70 8.18
N CYS A 149 6.03 -3.36 7.02
CA CYS A 149 6.95 -3.11 5.92
C CYS A 149 6.76 -1.72 5.29
N ARG A 150 5.53 -1.24 5.15
CA ARG A 150 5.24 0.12 4.65
C ARG A 150 5.72 1.22 5.62
N THR A 151 5.75 0.93 6.92
CA THR A 151 6.14 1.93 7.94
C THR A 151 7.65 2.03 8.14
N TRP A 152 8.40 1.00 7.69
CA TRP A 152 9.83 0.83 7.89
C TRP A 152 10.70 1.30 6.71
#